data_AF-A0A7Y5E1M7-F1
#
_entry.id   AF-A0A7Y5E1M7-F1
#
_cell.length_a   1.000
_cell.length_b   1.000
_cell.length_c   1.000
_cell.angle_alpha   90.00
_cell.angle_beta   90.00
_cell.angle_gamma   90.00
#
_symmetry.space_group_name_H-M   'P 1'
#
loop_
_entity.id
_entity.type
_entity.pdbx_description
1 polymer ?
#
loop_
_entity_poly.entity_id
_entity_poly.type
_entity_poly.pdbx_seq_one_letter_code
_entity_poly.pdbx_strand_id
1 'polypeptide(L)' 'MRGFLQPALKRSPSEVQTKFTAFSRGRRTKLAKAAQTSLLKADQWARGEVVTAEVATSLEKAVAGVGPKK' A
#
# COMPACT_ATOMS: atom_id res chain seq x y z
N MET A 1 33.74 -4.98 -19.55
CA MET A 1 32.56 -5.87 -19.63
C MET A 1 31.42 -5.22 -18.85
N ARG A 2 30.46 -4.54 -19.52
CA ARG A 2 29.20 -4.12 -18.88
C ARG A 2 28.31 -5.36 -18.82
N GLY A 3 28.34 -6.08 -17.71
CA GLY A 3 27.41 -7.18 -17.47
C GLY A 3 25.98 -6.71 -17.76
N PHE A 4 25.21 -7.54 -18.47
CA PHE A 4 23.83 -7.28 -18.86
C PHE A 4 23.05 -6.71 -17.67
N LEU A 5 22.72 -5.41 -17.71
CA LEU A 5 21.88 -4.79 -16.70
C LEU A 5 20.51 -5.46 -16.79
N GLN A 6 20.15 -6.23 -15.77
CA GLN A 6 18.83 -6.84 -15.71
C GLN A 6 17.77 -5.73 -15.74
N PRO A 7 16.68 -5.89 -16.52
CA PRO A 7 15.59 -4.93 -16.53
C PRO A 7 15.05 -4.70 -15.11
N ALA A 8 14.95 -3.44 -14.70
CA ALA A 8 14.30 -3.09 -13.45
C ALA A 8 12.81 -3.43 -13.54
N LEU A 9 12.39 -4.55 -12.95
CA LEU A 9 10.99 -4.94 -12.85
C LEU A 9 10.26 -3.94 -11.95
N LYS A 10 9.55 -2.99 -12.57
CA LYS A 10 8.67 -2.06 -11.85
C LYS A 10 7.43 -2.81 -11.39
N ARG A 11 7.12 -2.69 -10.10
CA ARG A 11 5.88 -3.25 -9.55
C ARG A 11 4.74 -2.27 -9.78
N SER A 12 3.68 -2.74 -10.45
CA SER A 12 2.45 -1.97 -10.61
C SER A 12 1.58 -2.15 -9.37
N PRO A 13 1.14 -1.07 -8.70
CA PRO A 13 0.22 -1.18 -7.58
C PRO A 13 -1.14 -1.70 -8.04
N SER A 14 -1.82 -2.43 -7.16
CA SER A 14 -3.19 -2.89 -7.39
C SER A 14 -4.20 -1.74 -7.32
N GLU A 15 -5.44 -1.98 -7.77
CA GLU A 15 -6.51 -0.98 -7.68
C GLU A 15 -6.76 -0.54 -6.23
N VAL A 16 -6.71 -1.47 -5.27
CA VAL A 16 -6.90 -1.19 -3.84
C VAL A 16 -5.76 -0.34 -3.28
N GLN A 17 -4.52 -0.63 -3.69
CA GLN A 17 -3.35 0.18 -3.33
C GLN A 17 -3.44 1.60 -3.92
N THR A 18 -3.93 1.72 -5.15
CA THR A 18 -4.17 3.01 -5.80
C THR A 18 -5.29 3.80 -5.10
N LYS A 19 -6.36 3.13 -4.64
CA LYS A 19 -7.40 3.75 -3.81
C LYS A 19 -6.82 4.23 -2.47
N PHE A 20 -5.91 3.46 -1.87
CA PHE A 20 -5.26 3.87 -0.64
C PHE A 20 -4.44 5.16 -0.80
N THR A 21 -3.66 5.30 -1.88
CA THR A 21 -2.84 6.50 -2.13
C THR A 21 -3.68 7.76 -2.38
N ALA A 22 -4.88 7.60 -2.93
CA ALA A 22 -5.82 8.71 -3.16
C ALA A 22 -6.36 9.33 -1.86
N PHE A 23 -6.25 8.63 -0.71
CA PHE A 23 -6.64 9.21 0.57
C PHE A 23 -5.65 10.26 1.08
N SER A 24 -6.19 11.30 1.73
CA SER A 24 -5.38 12.26 2.48
C SER A 24 -4.48 11.57 3.50
N ARG A 25 -3.32 12.18 3.79
CA ARG A 25 -2.33 11.64 4.73
C ARG A 25 -2.94 11.25 6.08
N GLY A 26 -3.79 12.10 6.65
CA GLY A 26 -4.45 11.82 7.93
C GLY A 26 -5.36 10.58 7.88
N ARG A 27 -6.03 10.32 6.74
CA ARG A 27 -6.84 9.12 6.57
C ARG A 27 -5.97 7.88 6.39
N ARG A 28 -4.88 7.96 5.62
CA ARG A 28 -3.88 6.88 5.50
C ARG A 28 -3.26 6.52 6.86
N THR A 29 -2.95 7.50 7.71
CA THR A 29 -2.45 7.24 9.07
C THR A 29 -3.48 6.49 9.92
N LYS A 30 -4.78 6.85 9.84
CA LYS A 30 -5.85 6.12 10.54
C LYS A 30 -5.99 4.68 10.03
N LEU A 31 -5.91 4.48 8.72
CA LEU A 31 -5.96 3.15 8.11
C LEU A 31 -4.75 2.29 8.51
N ALA A 32 -3.54 2.86 8.50
CA ALA A 32 -2.34 2.17 8.97
C ALA A 32 -2.47 1.75 10.44
N LYS A 33 -3.00 2.64 11.30
CA LYS A 33 -3.27 2.31 12.71
C LYS A 33 -4.30 1.19 12.87
N ALA A 34 -5.37 1.20 12.09
CA ALA A 34 -6.37 0.12 12.09
C ALA A 34 -5.80 -1.22 11.63
N ALA A 35 -4.87 -1.18 10.68
CA ALA A 35 -4.10 -2.31 10.18
C ALA A 35 -2.92 -2.73 11.09
N GLN A 36 -2.80 -2.13 12.29
CA GLN A 36 -1.73 -2.37 13.26
C GLN A 36 -0.31 -2.23 12.67
N THR A 37 -0.14 -1.29 11.74
CA THR A 37 1.14 -1.03 11.06
C THR A 37 1.52 0.45 11.09
N SER A 38 2.72 0.77 10.63
CA SER A 38 3.18 2.15 10.52
C SER A 38 2.73 2.76 9.18
N LEU A 39 2.61 4.10 9.15
CA LEU A 39 2.32 4.82 7.89
C LEU A 39 3.36 4.51 6.81
N LEU A 40 4.62 4.36 7.20
CA LEU A 40 5.71 4.02 6.28
C LEU A 40 5.44 2.69 5.58
N LYS A 41 5.14 1.63 6.34
CA LYS A 41 4.86 0.32 5.74
C LYS A 41 3.59 0.31 4.90
N ALA A 42 2.57 1.07 5.31
CA ALA A 42 1.36 1.23 4.52
C ALA A 42 1.63 1.96 3.19
N ASP A 43 2.48 2.99 3.19
CA ASP A 43 2.89 3.69 1.96
C ASP A 43 3.81 2.84 1.07
N GLN A 44 4.68 2.00 1.65
CA GLN A 44 5.47 0.99 0.92
C GLN A 44 4.55 -0.02 0.23
N TRP A 45 3.59 -0.59 0.97
CA TRP A 45 2.57 -1.47 0.42
C TRP A 45 1.78 -0.80 -0.72
N ALA A 46 1.39 0.46 -0.55
CA ALA A 46 0.63 1.20 -1.56
C ALA A 46 1.41 1.44 -2.87
N ARG A 47 2.75 1.34 -2.84
CA ARG A 47 3.63 1.39 -4.02
C ARG A 47 3.88 0.01 -4.64
N GLY A 48 3.30 -1.06 -4.08
CA GLY A 48 3.54 -2.44 -4.50
C GLY A 48 4.81 -3.07 -3.89
N GLU A 49 5.41 -2.47 -2.86
CA GLU A 49 6.54 -3.08 -2.16
C GLU A 49 6.13 -4.33 -1.36
N VAL A 50 7.10 -5.18 -1.04
CA VAL A 50 6.83 -6.38 -0.21
C VAL A 50 6.60 -5.92 1.23
N VAL A 51 5.41 -6.23 1.73
CA VAL A 51 5.09 -6.22 3.17
C VAL A 51 4.62 -7.62 3.58
N THR A 52 4.54 -7.87 4.88
CA THR A 52 4.02 -9.15 5.38
C THR A 52 2.57 -9.35 4.93
N ALA A 53 2.19 -10.59 4.64
CA ALA A 53 0.85 -10.93 4.15
C ALA A 53 -0.26 -10.47 5.12
N GLU A 54 0.00 -10.54 6.43
CA GLU A 54 -0.90 -10.05 7.47
C GLU A 54 -1.18 -8.55 7.34
N VAL A 55 -0.13 -7.73 7.11
CA VAL A 55 -0.24 -6.28 6.94
C VAL A 55 -0.95 -5.93 5.63
N ALA A 56 -0.64 -6.65 4.54
CA ALA A 56 -1.32 -6.46 3.27
C ALA A 56 -2.83 -6.73 3.42
N THR A 57 -3.18 -7.87 4.02
CA THR A 57 -4.58 -8.29 4.22
C THR A 57 -5.33 -7.33 5.13
N SER A 58 -4.69 -6.86 6.21
CA SER A 58 -5.31 -5.91 7.13
C SER A 58 -5.53 -4.53 6.49
N LEU A 59 -4.60 -4.07 5.65
CA LEU A 59 -4.74 -2.84 4.88
C LEU A 59 -5.84 -2.95 3.81
N GLU A 60 -5.93 -4.06 3.10
CA GLU A 60 -7.00 -4.31 2.11
C GLU A 60 -8.38 -4.28 2.77
N LYS A 61 -8.54 -4.95 3.92
CA LYS A 61 -9.78 -4.90 4.71
C LYS A 61 -10.08 -3.49 5.20
N ALA A 62 -9.06 -2.77 5.68
CA ALA A 62 -9.23 -1.41 6.16
C ALA A 62 -9.67 -0.45 5.05
N VAL A 63 -9.14 -0.60 3.82
CA VAL A 63 -9.54 0.19 2.65
C VAL A 63 -10.96 -0.16 2.22
N ALA A 64 -11.30 -1.45 2.15
CA ALA A 64 -12.64 -1.91 1.78
C ALA A 64 -13.72 -1.47 2.78
N GLY A 65 -13.39 -1.40 4.07
CA GLY A 65 -14.29 -0.93 5.13
C GLY A 65 -14.57 0.58 5.09
N VAL A 66 -13.78 1.35 4.35
CA VAL A 66 -14.04 2.78 4.14
C VAL A 66 -14.84 2.94 2.86
N GLY A 67 -16.16 2.96 3.02
CA GLY A 67 -17.08 3.34 1.94
C GLY A 67 -16.76 4.74 1.37
N PRO A 68 -17.25 5.05 0.16
CA PRO A 68 -17.07 6.37 -0.44
C PRO A 68 -17.52 7.45 0.54
N LYS A 69 -16.71 8.50 0.65
CA LYS A 69 -17.03 9.65 1.49
C LYS A 69 -18.33 10.26 0.98
N LYS A 70 -19.37 10.30 1.82
CA LYS A 70 -20.61 11.05 1.56
C LYS A 70 -20.30 12.53 1.40
#